data_AF-A0A846BYI5-F1
#
_entry.id   AF-A0A846BYI5-F1
#
_cell.length_a   1.000
_cell.length_b   1.000
_cell.length_c   1.000
_cell.angle_alpha   90.00
_cell.angle_beta   90.00
_cell.angle_gamma   90.00
#
_symmetry.space_group_name_H-M   'P 1'
#
loop_
_entity.id
_entity.type
_entity.pdbx_description
1 polymer ?
#
loop_
_entity_poly.entity_id
_entity_poly.type
_entity_poly.pdbx_seq_one_letter_code
_entity_poly.pdbx_strand_id
1 'polypeptide(L)'
;MSKSNRFDGLFGATRRTEAQATPSESGKKKGKGQDPDYMRTTIYLPRSLHRKLKAVALEEEREMSEVVTELVEKWLEERGSGSL
;
A
#
# COMPACT_ATOMS: atom_id res chain seq x y z
N MET A 1 -11.17 -16.42 -24.58
CA MET A 1 -11.50 -14.99 -24.76
C MET A 1 -10.66 -14.18 -23.77
N SER A 2 -9.61 -13.50 -24.26
CA SER A 2 -8.74 -12.68 -23.41
C SER A 2 -9.41 -11.33 -23.14
N LYS A 3 -9.60 -10.97 -21.87
CA LYS A 3 -10.12 -9.66 -21.46
C LYS A 3 -9.00 -8.64 -21.63
N SER A 4 -9.02 -7.87 -22.72
CA SER A 4 -8.16 -6.69 -22.86
C SER A 4 -8.49 -5.70 -21.74
N ASN A 5 -7.47 -5.28 -21.00
CA ASN A 5 -7.65 -4.40 -19.87
C ASN A 5 -7.80 -2.95 -20.37
N ARG A 6 -8.67 -2.17 -19.74
CA ARG A 6 -9.07 -0.80 -20.16
C ARG A 6 -7.93 0.23 -20.24
N PHE A 7 -6.74 -0.15 -19.80
CA PHE A 7 -5.56 0.70 -19.69
C PHE A 7 -4.51 0.46 -20.78
N ASP A 8 -4.68 -0.53 -21.66
CA ASP A 8 -3.69 -0.88 -22.69
C ASP A 8 -3.40 0.29 -23.66
N GLY A 9 -4.41 1.12 -23.95
CA GLY A 9 -4.28 2.24 -24.88
C GLY A 9 -3.77 3.55 -24.29
N LEU A 10 -3.67 3.66 -22.96
CA LEU A 10 -3.38 4.94 -22.29
C LEU A 10 -1.88 5.28 -22.29
N PHE A 11 -1.01 4.29 -22.25
CA PHE A 11 0.45 4.50 -22.23
C PHE A 11 1.09 4.63 -23.62
N GLY A 12 0.34 4.31 -24.69
CA GLY A 12 0.84 4.41 -26.07
C GLY A 12 0.85 5.84 -26.62
N ALA A 13 0.00 6.73 -26.09
CA ALA A 13 -0.22 8.06 -26.63
C ALA A 13 0.84 9.11 -26.25
N THR A 14 1.74 8.81 -25.31
CA THR A 14 2.77 9.75 -24.82
C THR A 14 4.20 9.29 -25.12
N ARG A 15 4.40 8.10 -25.69
CA ARG A 15 5.74 7.54 -25.95
C ARG A 15 6.24 7.78 -27.36
N ARG A 16 6.07 9.00 -27.86
CA ARG A 16 6.66 9.40 -29.15
C ARG A 16 7.32 10.77 -29.07
N THR A 17 8.18 10.91 -28.06
CA THR A 17 9.30 11.85 -28.07
C THR A 17 10.48 11.18 -27.36
N GLU A 18 11.64 11.28 -28.00
CA GLU A 18 13.01 10.87 -27.67
C GLU A 18 13.41 11.13 -26.19
N ALA A 19 14.42 10.54 -25.53
CA ALA A 19 15.57 9.70 -25.84
C ALA A 19 16.10 9.08 -24.53
N GLN A 20 16.83 7.97 -24.66
CA GLN A 20 17.98 7.53 -23.82
C GLN A 20 17.86 7.67 -22.29
N ALA A 21 17.51 6.57 -21.62
CA ALA A 21 17.79 6.39 -20.19
C ALA A 21 18.62 5.11 -20.01
N THR A 22 19.79 5.25 -19.38
CA THR A 22 20.65 4.16 -18.93
C THR A 22 19.89 3.24 -17.96
N PRO A 23 20.24 1.94 -17.87
CA PRO A 23 19.61 1.06 -16.88
C PRO A 23 20.20 1.42 -15.50
N SER A 24 19.56 2.33 -14.80
CA SER A 24 19.73 2.43 -13.35
C SER A 24 19.09 1.18 -12.75
N GLU A 25 19.91 0.23 -12.30
CA GLU A 25 19.55 -0.80 -11.32
C GLU A 25 19.17 -0.16 -9.98
N SER A 26 18.14 0.67 -9.99
CA SER A 26 17.36 0.92 -8.78
C SER A 26 16.55 -0.35 -8.58
N GLY A 27 17.08 -1.27 -7.77
CA GLY A 27 16.37 -2.45 -7.32
C GLY A 27 14.94 -2.04 -6.98
N LYS A 28 13.98 -2.49 -7.80
CA LYS A 28 12.56 -2.16 -7.61
C LYS A 28 12.22 -2.63 -6.21
N LYS A 29 12.13 -1.71 -5.24
CA LYS A 29 11.58 -2.02 -3.93
C LYS A 29 10.20 -2.61 -4.21
N LYS A 30 10.07 -3.92 -4.00
CA LYS A 30 8.81 -4.63 -4.19
C LYS A 30 7.81 -3.93 -3.29
N GLY A 31 6.73 -3.40 -3.87
CA GLY A 31 5.69 -2.77 -3.05
C GLY A 31 5.12 -3.80 -2.07
N LYS A 32 4.58 -3.37 -0.92
CA LYS A 32 4.10 -4.25 0.17
C LYS A 32 3.22 -5.42 -0.30
N GLY A 33 2.47 -5.28 -1.39
CA GLY A 33 1.66 -6.38 -1.97
C GLY A 33 2.45 -7.50 -2.70
N GLN A 34 3.76 -7.33 -2.93
CA GLN A 34 4.67 -8.33 -3.51
C GLN A 34 5.67 -8.88 -2.49
N ASP A 35 5.60 -8.37 -1.26
CA ASP A 35 6.43 -8.82 -0.15
C ASP A 35 5.76 -10.04 0.49
N PRO A 36 6.46 -11.21 0.58
CA PRO A 36 5.89 -12.42 1.16
C PRO A 36 5.56 -12.28 2.66
N ASP A 37 6.16 -11.32 3.37
CA ASP A 37 5.91 -11.10 4.80
C ASP A 37 4.63 -10.29 5.05
N TYR A 38 3.98 -9.79 3.99
CA TYR A 38 2.76 -9.00 4.08
C TYR A 38 1.55 -9.72 3.47
N MET A 39 0.45 -9.72 4.21
CA MET A 39 -0.86 -10.16 3.72
C MET A 39 -1.81 -8.97 3.56
N ARG A 40 -2.45 -8.84 2.40
CA ARG A 40 -3.43 -7.79 2.15
C ARG A 40 -4.74 -8.09 2.86
N THR A 41 -5.09 -7.26 3.84
CA THR A 41 -6.36 -7.34 4.57
C THR A 41 -7.28 -6.18 4.20
N THR A 42 -8.55 -6.48 3.90
CA THR A 42 -9.58 -5.46 3.63
C THR A 42 -10.59 -5.44 4.77
N ILE A 43 -10.81 -4.27 5.38
CA ILE A 43 -11.73 -4.10 6.51
C ILE A 43 -12.67 -2.92 6.27
N TYR A 44 -13.85 -2.98 6.88
CA TYR A 44 -14.77 -1.85 6.90
C TYR A 44 -14.52 -0.98 8.12
N LEU A 45 -14.31 0.32 7.90
CA LEU A 45 -14.24 1.33 8.94
C LEU A 45 -15.38 2.35 8.76
N PRO A 46 -15.96 2.88 9.85
CA PRO A 46 -16.82 4.05 9.76
C PRO A 46 -16.13 5.17 8.96
N ARG A 47 -16.88 5.84 8.08
CA ARG A 47 -16.32 6.87 7.18
C ARG A 47 -15.58 7.98 7.94
N SER A 48 -16.11 8.39 9.09
CA SER A 48 -15.50 9.39 9.96
C SER A 48 -14.15 8.92 10.50
N LEU A 49 -14.04 7.65 10.91
CA LEU A 49 -12.81 7.06 11.42
C LEU A 49 -11.76 6.93 10.32
N HIS A 50 -12.12 6.42 9.15
CA HIS A 50 -11.22 6.33 7.99
C HIS A 50 -10.65 7.71 7.61
N ARG A 51 -11.47 8.77 7.60
CA ARG A 51 -11.01 10.15 7.31
C ARG A 51 -10.00 10.64 8.35
N LYS A 52 -10.25 10.38 9.63
CA LYS A 52 -9.32 10.76 10.72
C LYS A 52 -8.01 10.01 10.62
N LEU A 53 -8.05 8.69 10.42
CA LEU A 53 -6.86 7.87 10.20
C LEU A 53 -6.01 8.40 9.04
N LYS A 54 -6.64 8.69 7.90
CA LYS A 54 -5.95 9.24 6.74
C LYS A 54 -5.32 10.62 7.02
N ALA A 55 -6.03 11.49 7.75
CA ALA A 55 -5.53 12.82 8.06
C ALA A 55 -4.30 12.76 8.97
N VAL A 56 -4.36 11.97 10.05
CA VAL A 56 -3.23 11.80 10.99
C VAL A 56 -2.04 11.14 10.29
N ALA A 57 -2.27 10.10 9.49
CA ALA A 57 -1.19 9.45 8.74
C ALA A 57 -0.50 10.42 7.76
N LEU A 58 -1.25 11.34 7.15
CA LEU A 58 -0.67 12.36 6.28
C LEU A 58 0.13 13.40 7.07
N GLU A 59 -0.38 13.84 8.22
CA GLU A 59 0.27 14.80 9.12
C GLU A 59 1.58 14.25 9.70
N GLU A 60 1.62 12.95 10.03
CA GLU A 60 2.80 12.27 10.56
C GLU A 60 3.75 11.75 9.47
N GLU A 61 3.44 11.95 8.18
CA GLU A 61 4.19 11.38 7.04
C GLU A 61 4.35 9.84 7.10
N ARG A 62 3.34 9.15 7.62
CA ARG A 62 3.33 7.69 7.83
C ARG A 62 2.35 6.99 6.91
N GLU A 63 2.60 5.70 6.66
CA GLU A 63 1.60 4.90 5.97
C GLU A 63 0.44 4.51 6.91
N MET A 64 -0.79 4.58 6.42
CA MET A 64 -1.95 4.08 7.19
C MET A 64 -1.80 2.60 7.58
N SER A 65 -1.06 1.82 6.77
CA SER A 65 -0.77 0.41 7.07
C SER A 65 0.06 0.26 8.34
N GLU A 66 1.07 1.11 8.55
CA GLU A 66 1.92 1.10 9.75
C GLU A 66 1.12 1.46 11.00
N VAL A 67 0.30 2.52 10.93
CA VAL A 67 -0.58 2.92 12.03
C VAL A 67 -1.54 1.79 12.42
N VAL A 68 -2.12 1.10 11.44
CA VAL A 68 -3.02 -0.03 11.71
C VAL A 68 -2.25 -1.23 12.29
N THR A 69 -1.05 -1.54 11.79
CA THR A 69 -0.22 -2.61 12.32
C THR A 69 0.08 -2.39 13.80
N GLU A 70 0.57 -1.21 14.19
CA GLU A 70 0.89 -0.90 15.59
C GLU A 70 -0.33 -1.00 16.51
N LEU A 71 -1.48 -0.50 16.06
CA LEU A 71 -2.73 -0.60 16.83
C LEU A 71 -3.18 -2.04 17.02
N VAL A 72 -3.02 -2.89 16.00
CA VAL A 72 -3.37 -4.31 16.06
C VAL A 72 -2.39 -5.08 16.94
N GLU A 73 -1.09 -4.84 16.81
CA GLU A 73 -0.05 -5.45 17.66
C GLU A 73 -0.30 -5.14 19.12
N LYS A 74 -0.47 -3.85 19.46
CA LYS A 74 -0.77 -3.43 20.83
C LYS A 74 -2.04 -4.08 21.38
N TRP A 75 -3.11 -4.13 20.58
CA TRP A 75 -4.36 -4.78 20.99
C TRP A 75 -4.21 -6.29 21.22
N LEU A 76 -3.34 -6.96 20.45
CA LEU A 76 -3.02 -8.37 20.63
C LEU A 76 -2.13 -8.59 21.85
N GLU A 77 -1.14 -7.73 22.10
CA GLU A 77 -0.27 -7.79 23.29
C GLU A 77 -1.07 -7.62 24.59
N GLU A 78 -2.02 -6.68 24.61
CA GLU A 78 -2.94 -6.48 25.74
C GLU A 78 -3.79 -7.73 26.03
N ARG A 79 -4.05 -8.55 25.01
CA ARG A 79 -4.78 -9.83 25.15
C ARG A 79 -3.88 -11.01 25.46
N GLY A 80 -2.69 -11.06 24.87
CA GLY A 80 -1.68 -12.10 25.08
C GLY A 80 -1.06 -12.04 26.48
N SER A 81 -0.99 -10.86 27.08
CA SER A 81 -0.63 -10.68 28.51
C SER A 81 -1.68 -11.26 29.48
N GLY A 82 -2.81 -11.76 28.97
CA GLY A 82 -3.85 -12.45 29.73
C GLY A 82 -4.02 -13.94 29.44
N SER A 83 -3.30 -14.53 28.48
CA SER A 83 -3.26 -15.99 28.25
C SER A 83 -2.38 -16.35 27.05
N LEU A 84 -1.12 -16.70 27.29
CA LEU A 84 -0.40 -17.80 26.61
C LEU A 84 0.38 -18.58 27.66
#